data_AF-A0A1F3YCF1-F1
#
_entry.id   AF-A0A1F3YCF1-F1
#
_cell.length_a   1.000
_cell.length_b   1.000
_cell.length_c   1.000
_cell.angle_alpha   90.00
_cell.angle_beta   90.00
_cell.angle_gamma   90.00
#
_symmetry.space_group_name_H-M   'P 1'
#
loop_
_entity.id
_entity.type
_entity.pdbx_description
1 polymer ?
#
loop_
_entity_poly.entity_id
_entity_poly.type
_entity_poly.pdbx_seq_one_letter_code
_entity_poly.pdbx_strand_id
1 'polypeptide(L)'
;MEKAKTFKGLFESLRGKVTAMNSKMLARILEEPKAIAVIQHLDPRILYRLVNQIGLEDAGEIVKYATTDQLKKLFDEDLWSNQKPGAEEKLDTSRFVLWLSVMLDIGTEYTISKITELDEDFLVAVLSKHLLVQNLDDLTLMNCGDRPSQSLDDVTQKVLEGSLNHEFDEYIAISRDYNSWTPIFTLLVNLDEEHHDLLMRLLERCCYISNEYVEDNGGLCNVLTAEEQVETDVAWEREQRRKKEGFVLPLEAKAFLRVATDNSSEDHYTNAYFRDLEDNAIETRINTTNRSKTDKAEMLLEFLKKDSELVVENAVEPEDNRLLIKDLLHELREHYETSYTKRVSELNYLSNVLISGCSFENRKLREVEASELVLSTCNLGILISYDTDLSRVDLLRTIREADLVSIFRAGWSTVYQEVTLFALGKLSNRLRTLIDQNRSDKWLLGCLCSLQNQVDAALKNDEFDELRENMQILQTVVNTQELLVFCSALDGCPAFPRFL
;
A
#
# COMPACT_ATOMS: atom_id res chain seq x y z
N MET A 1 15.67 27.41 -21.90
CA MET A 1 14.35 26.98 -22.42
C MET A 1 14.44 25.99 -23.58
N GLU A 2 15.44 26.05 -24.48
CA GLU A 2 15.57 25.05 -25.57
C GLU A 2 15.93 23.63 -25.11
N LYS A 3 16.77 23.46 -24.07
CA LYS A 3 17.14 22.14 -23.51
C LYS A 3 15.97 21.38 -22.85
N ALA A 4 14.94 22.09 -22.38
CA ALA A 4 13.75 21.47 -21.76
C ALA A 4 12.77 20.91 -22.81
N LYS A 5 12.71 21.51 -24.01
CA LYS A 5 11.91 20.98 -25.13
C LYS A 5 12.52 19.70 -25.73
N THR A 6 13.84 19.57 -25.72
CA THR A 6 14.55 18.39 -26.25
C THR A 6 14.40 17.17 -25.34
N PHE A 7 14.38 17.36 -24.02
CA PHE A 7 14.20 16.26 -23.05
C PHE A 7 12.77 15.70 -23.08
N LYS A 8 11.75 16.56 -23.21
CA LYS A 8 10.34 16.15 -23.30
C LYS A 8 10.07 15.30 -24.56
N GLY A 9 10.61 15.71 -25.72
CA GLY A 9 10.49 14.94 -26.96
C GLY A 9 11.24 13.60 -26.93
N LEU A 10 12.34 13.50 -26.17
CA LEU A 10 13.07 12.24 -25.97
C LEU A 10 12.30 11.29 -25.03
N PHE A 11 11.65 11.82 -24.00
CA PHE A 11 10.78 11.06 -23.09
C PHE A 11 9.50 10.57 -23.76
N GLU A 12 8.85 11.41 -24.59
CA GLU A 12 7.68 10.99 -25.38
C GLU A 12 8.06 9.96 -26.45
N SER A 13 9.26 10.08 -27.06
CA SER A 13 9.78 9.09 -28.00
C SER A 13 10.17 7.77 -27.32
N LEU A 14 10.75 7.81 -26.11
CA LEU A 14 11.06 6.63 -25.31
C LEU A 14 9.79 5.96 -24.78
N ARG A 15 8.82 6.74 -24.29
CA ARG A 15 7.51 6.25 -23.85
C ARG A 15 6.77 5.58 -25.01
N GLY A 16 6.74 6.21 -26.19
CA GLY A 16 6.16 5.64 -27.41
C GLY A 16 6.88 4.39 -27.93
N LYS A 17 8.20 4.28 -27.73
CA LYS A 17 8.96 3.07 -28.07
C LYS A 17 8.74 1.94 -27.06
N VAL A 18 8.61 2.27 -25.77
CA VAL A 18 8.32 1.30 -24.70
C VAL A 18 6.89 0.77 -24.84
N THR A 19 5.89 1.62 -25.09
CA THR A 19 4.52 1.15 -25.37
C THR A 19 4.43 0.33 -26.65
N ALA A 20 5.15 0.70 -27.71
CA ALA A 20 5.21 -0.11 -28.95
C ALA A 20 5.98 -1.44 -28.80
N MET A 21 6.90 -1.54 -27.84
CA MET A 21 7.63 -2.78 -27.53
C MET A 21 6.81 -3.68 -26.61
N ASN A 22 6.08 -3.10 -25.66
CA ASN A 22 5.13 -3.79 -24.79
C ASN A 22 3.92 -4.31 -25.57
N SER A 23 3.37 -3.55 -26.53
CA SER A 23 2.28 -4.01 -27.39
C SER A 23 2.69 -5.17 -28.31
N LYS A 24 3.95 -5.19 -28.80
CA LYS A 24 4.50 -6.33 -29.55
C LYS A 24 4.77 -7.55 -28.67
N MET A 25 5.11 -7.36 -27.40
CA MET A 25 5.27 -8.44 -26.42
C MET A 25 3.91 -9.02 -26.03
N LEU A 26 2.90 -8.17 -25.82
CA LEU A 26 1.52 -8.56 -25.59
C LEU A 26 0.90 -9.30 -26.77
N ALA A 27 1.09 -8.79 -27.99
CA ALA A 27 0.63 -9.46 -29.21
C ALA A 27 1.24 -10.86 -29.33
N ARG A 28 2.53 -11.03 -29.01
CA ARG A 28 3.19 -12.35 -28.99
C ARG A 28 2.69 -13.29 -27.90
N ILE A 29 2.37 -12.77 -26.71
CA ILE A 29 1.81 -13.56 -25.62
C ILE A 29 0.39 -13.99 -25.99
N LEU A 30 -0.44 -13.09 -26.52
CA LEU A 30 -1.84 -13.36 -26.88
C LEU A 30 -2.01 -14.23 -28.15
N GLU A 31 -0.99 -14.30 -29.02
CA GLU A 31 -0.97 -15.20 -30.19
C GLU A 31 -0.79 -16.68 -29.82
N GLU A 32 -0.36 -17.01 -28.60
CA GLU A 32 -0.26 -18.40 -28.16
C GLU A 32 -1.61 -18.95 -27.64
N PRO A 33 -2.12 -20.07 -28.17
CA PRO A 33 -3.41 -20.64 -27.75
C PRO A 33 -3.44 -21.16 -26.30
N LYS A 34 -2.30 -21.13 -25.59
CA LYS A 34 -2.18 -21.47 -24.16
C LYS A 34 -2.13 -20.24 -23.24
N ALA A 35 -2.06 -19.03 -23.80
CA ALA A 35 -1.87 -17.80 -23.03
C ALA A 35 -3.02 -17.49 -22.08
N ILE A 36 -4.27 -17.81 -22.47
CA ILE A 36 -5.45 -17.65 -21.62
C ILE A 36 -5.32 -18.49 -20.35
N ALA A 37 -4.94 -19.77 -20.50
CA ALA A 37 -4.72 -20.65 -19.36
C ALA A 37 -3.54 -20.18 -18.50
N VAL A 38 -2.50 -19.61 -19.10
CA VAL A 38 -1.37 -19.05 -18.36
C VAL A 38 -1.79 -17.82 -17.54
N ILE A 39 -2.55 -16.88 -18.11
CA ILE A 39 -3.04 -15.69 -17.40
C ILE A 39 -3.95 -16.09 -16.23
N GLN A 40 -4.87 -17.03 -16.45
CA GLN A 40 -5.80 -17.50 -15.41
C GLN A 40 -5.14 -18.23 -14.24
N HIS A 41 -3.95 -18.79 -14.44
CA HIS A 41 -3.17 -19.47 -13.39
C HIS A 41 -2.02 -18.61 -12.87
N LEU A 42 -1.84 -17.40 -13.40
CA LEU A 42 -0.78 -16.51 -12.98
C LEU A 42 -1.05 -16.01 -11.57
N ASP A 43 0.03 -15.89 -10.79
CA ASP A 43 -0.06 -15.27 -9.48
C ASP A 43 -0.58 -13.82 -9.62
N PRO A 44 -1.60 -13.41 -8.84
CA PRO A 44 -2.20 -12.09 -8.90
C PRO A 44 -1.20 -10.93 -8.73
N ARG A 45 -0.10 -11.12 -7.99
CA ARG A 45 0.93 -10.09 -7.79
C ARG A 45 1.77 -9.91 -9.05
N ILE A 46 2.07 -11.00 -9.75
CA ILE A 46 2.77 -10.95 -11.03
C ILE A 46 1.86 -10.28 -12.07
N LEU A 47 0.57 -10.64 -12.06
CA LEU A 47 -0.43 -9.99 -12.92
C LEU A 47 -0.51 -8.49 -12.64
N TYR A 48 -0.50 -8.07 -11.37
CA TYR A 48 -0.48 -6.66 -10.97
C TYR A 48 0.76 -5.92 -11.53
N ARG A 49 1.96 -6.48 -11.33
CA ARG A 49 3.20 -5.89 -11.84
C ARG A 49 3.17 -5.72 -13.36
N LEU A 50 2.60 -6.70 -14.05
CA LEU A 50 2.48 -6.68 -15.50
C LEU A 50 1.51 -5.59 -15.96
N VAL A 51 0.33 -5.48 -15.34
CA VAL A 51 -0.64 -4.38 -15.58
C VAL A 51 0.00 -3.02 -15.32
N ASN A 52 0.72 -2.86 -14.21
CA ASN A 52 1.36 -1.59 -13.85
C ASN A 52 2.50 -1.19 -14.82
N GLN A 53 3.24 -2.17 -15.36
CA GLN A 53 4.29 -1.92 -16.35
C GLN A 53 3.74 -1.51 -17.72
N ILE A 54 2.60 -2.08 -18.11
CA ILE A 54 1.94 -1.80 -19.39
C ILE A 54 1.14 -0.49 -19.32
N GLY A 55 0.52 -0.23 -18.17
CA GLY A 55 -0.50 0.80 -17.99
C GLY A 55 -1.90 0.17 -18.04
N LEU A 56 -2.79 0.60 -17.14
CA LEU A 56 -4.12 0.01 -16.99
C LEU A 56 -4.96 0.09 -18.28
N GLU A 57 -4.93 1.25 -18.95
CA GLU A 57 -5.67 1.50 -20.20
C GLU A 57 -5.25 0.54 -21.33
N ASP A 58 -3.96 0.21 -21.39
CA ASP A 58 -3.39 -0.69 -22.40
C ASP A 58 -3.46 -2.18 -21.99
N ALA A 59 -3.90 -2.48 -20.75
CA ALA A 59 -3.95 -3.83 -20.18
C ALA A 59 -5.31 -4.53 -20.37
N GLY A 60 -6.29 -3.91 -21.03
CA GLY A 60 -7.65 -4.45 -21.19
C GLY A 60 -7.70 -5.89 -21.74
N GLU A 61 -6.85 -6.21 -22.72
CA GLU A 61 -6.78 -7.57 -23.31
C GLU A 61 -6.30 -8.64 -22.32
N ILE A 62 -5.56 -8.27 -21.27
CA ILE A 62 -5.10 -9.18 -20.23
C ILE A 62 -6.16 -9.31 -19.14
N VAL A 63 -6.70 -8.16 -18.73
CA VAL A 63 -7.78 -8.05 -17.74
C VAL A 63 -8.98 -8.89 -18.16
N LYS A 64 -9.31 -8.92 -19.46
CA LYS A 64 -10.39 -9.74 -20.03
C LYS A 64 -10.32 -11.23 -19.66
N TYR A 65 -9.11 -11.78 -19.50
CA TYR A 65 -8.92 -13.19 -19.16
C TYR A 65 -8.71 -13.45 -17.67
N ALA A 66 -8.63 -12.39 -16.85
CA ALA A 66 -8.47 -12.53 -15.41
C ALA A 66 -9.73 -13.13 -14.76
N THR A 67 -9.53 -14.02 -13.81
CA THR A 67 -10.63 -14.52 -12.98
C THR A 67 -11.10 -13.45 -11.99
N THR A 68 -12.31 -13.58 -11.46
CA THR A 68 -12.83 -12.62 -10.48
C THR A 68 -11.99 -12.61 -9.20
N ASP A 69 -11.50 -13.77 -8.77
CA ASP A 69 -10.59 -13.86 -7.63
C ASP A 69 -9.25 -13.15 -7.89
N GLN A 70 -8.74 -13.23 -9.13
CA GLN A 70 -7.56 -12.46 -9.52
C GLN A 70 -7.86 -10.95 -9.53
N LEU A 71 -9.02 -10.52 -10.03
CA LEU A 71 -9.44 -9.11 -10.01
C LEU A 71 -9.60 -8.58 -8.59
N LYS A 72 -10.21 -9.33 -7.67
CA LYS A 72 -10.32 -8.94 -6.25
C LYS A 72 -8.94 -8.68 -5.64
N LYS A 73 -7.98 -9.56 -5.92
CA LYS A 73 -6.60 -9.40 -5.44
C LYS A 73 -5.85 -8.26 -6.13
N LEU A 74 -6.11 -8.02 -7.42
CA LEU A 74 -5.60 -6.84 -8.13
C LEU A 74 -6.15 -5.56 -7.51
N PHE A 75 -7.44 -5.53 -7.16
CA PHE A 75 -8.08 -4.40 -6.49
C PHE A 75 -7.52 -4.18 -5.09
N ASP A 76 -7.27 -5.25 -4.34
CA ASP A 76 -6.63 -5.18 -3.03
C ASP A 76 -5.22 -4.53 -3.11
N GLU A 77 -4.52 -4.61 -4.26
CA GLU A 77 -3.21 -3.95 -4.46
C GLU A 77 -3.30 -2.56 -5.11
N ASP A 78 -4.16 -2.34 -6.11
CA ASP A 78 -4.17 -1.11 -6.92
C ASP A 78 -5.08 0.00 -6.38
N LEU A 79 -6.18 -0.36 -5.72
CA LEU A 79 -7.19 0.61 -5.28
C LEU A 79 -6.89 1.22 -3.91
N TRP A 80 -5.83 0.78 -3.25
CA TRP A 80 -5.53 1.18 -1.88
C TRP A 80 -4.22 1.92 -1.85
N SER A 81 -4.30 3.18 -1.46
CA SER A 81 -3.15 4.05 -1.41
C SER A 81 -2.92 4.57 -0.01
N ASN A 82 -1.64 4.74 0.30
CA ASN A 82 -1.17 5.29 1.55
C ASN A 82 -0.42 6.57 1.26
N GLN A 83 -0.77 7.66 1.94
CA GLN A 83 0.00 8.90 1.82
C GLN A 83 1.44 8.69 2.29
N LYS A 84 1.63 7.84 3.32
CA LYS A 84 2.93 7.49 3.91
C LYS A 84 2.94 6.00 4.32
N PRO A 85 4.09 5.31 4.28
CA PRO A 85 4.23 3.98 4.86
C PRO A 85 3.85 3.99 6.36
N GLY A 86 3.21 2.92 6.84
CA GLY A 86 2.71 2.84 8.21
C GLY A 86 1.44 3.63 8.53
N ALA A 87 0.87 4.38 7.57
CA ALA A 87 -0.46 5.00 7.71
C ALA A 87 -1.58 4.03 7.32
N GLU A 88 -2.83 4.37 7.66
CA GLU A 88 -4.01 3.63 7.20
C GLU A 88 -4.24 3.84 5.70
N GLU A 89 -4.37 2.73 4.97
CA GLU A 89 -4.63 2.75 3.53
C GLU A 89 -6.07 3.17 3.28
N LYS A 90 -6.25 4.13 2.37
CA LYS A 90 -7.57 4.62 1.96
C LYS A 90 -7.93 4.10 0.59
N LEU A 91 -9.23 3.85 0.41
CA LEU A 91 -9.78 3.41 -0.86
C LEU A 91 -9.76 4.57 -1.88
N ASP A 92 -9.01 4.41 -2.96
CA ASP A 92 -9.01 5.30 -4.11
C ASP A 92 -10.15 4.92 -5.06
N THR A 93 -11.31 5.51 -4.80
CA THR A 93 -12.50 5.31 -5.63
C THR A 93 -12.36 5.92 -7.02
N SER A 94 -11.47 6.90 -7.22
CA SER A 94 -11.22 7.47 -8.55
C SER A 94 -10.43 6.48 -9.41
N ARG A 95 -9.48 5.76 -8.80
CA ARG A 95 -8.77 4.66 -9.46
C ARG A 95 -9.72 3.53 -9.85
N PHE A 96 -10.73 3.22 -9.03
CA PHE A 96 -11.75 2.23 -9.40
C PHE A 96 -12.58 2.65 -10.62
N VAL A 97 -12.92 3.93 -10.76
CA VAL A 97 -13.65 4.42 -11.95
C VAL A 97 -12.84 4.23 -13.24
N LEU A 98 -11.50 4.34 -13.18
CA LEU A 98 -10.63 4.00 -14.31
C LEU A 98 -10.69 2.51 -14.64
N TRP A 99 -10.66 1.63 -13.62
CA TRP A 99 -10.87 0.20 -13.82
C TRP A 99 -12.23 -0.11 -14.46
N LEU A 100 -13.29 0.54 -13.97
CA LEU A 100 -14.63 0.40 -14.53
C LEU A 100 -14.67 0.82 -16.00
N SER A 101 -14.00 1.92 -16.36
CA SER A 101 -13.90 2.38 -17.74
C SER A 101 -13.23 1.33 -18.64
N VAL A 102 -12.10 0.77 -18.20
CA VAL A 102 -11.41 -0.29 -18.94
C VAL A 102 -12.24 -1.57 -19.04
N MET A 103 -12.98 -1.93 -17.99
CA MET A 103 -13.88 -3.09 -18.03
C MET A 103 -15.04 -2.88 -19.01
N LEU A 104 -15.63 -1.68 -19.03
CA LEU A 104 -16.68 -1.32 -19.98
C LEU A 104 -16.18 -1.31 -21.43
N ASP A 105 -14.94 -0.89 -21.67
CA ASP A 105 -14.29 -0.96 -22.98
C ASP A 105 -14.10 -2.41 -23.46
N ILE A 106 -13.91 -3.37 -22.54
CA ILE A 106 -13.89 -4.81 -22.86
C ILE A 106 -15.29 -5.31 -23.23
N GLY A 107 -16.32 -4.85 -22.50
CA GLY A 107 -17.73 -5.11 -22.78
C GLY A 107 -18.63 -4.98 -21.55
N THR A 108 -19.89 -4.62 -21.79
CA THR A 108 -20.91 -4.44 -20.73
C THR A 108 -21.25 -5.75 -20.03
N GLU A 109 -21.56 -6.82 -20.76
CA GLU A 109 -21.86 -8.14 -20.20
C GLU A 109 -20.70 -8.66 -19.31
N TYR A 110 -19.46 -8.45 -19.75
CA TYR A 110 -18.27 -8.81 -18.97
C TYR A 110 -18.21 -8.01 -17.67
N THR A 111 -18.42 -6.70 -17.74
CA THR A 111 -18.40 -5.81 -16.57
C THR A 111 -19.47 -6.21 -15.56
N ILE A 112 -20.71 -6.41 -16.00
CA ILE A 112 -21.83 -6.78 -15.12
C ILE A 112 -21.58 -8.13 -14.45
N SER A 113 -21.12 -9.13 -15.21
CA SER A 113 -20.74 -10.43 -14.64
C SER A 113 -19.65 -10.31 -13.56
N LYS A 114 -18.70 -9.38 -13.71
CA LYS A 114 -17.67 -9.16 -12.68
C LYS A 114 -18.17 -8.35 -11.49
N ILE A 115 -18.94 -7.28 -11.72
CA ILE A 115 -19.47 -6.40 -10.67
C ILE A 115 -20.43 -7.16 -9.75
N THR A 116 -21.28 -8.03 -10.30
CA THR A 116 -22.22 -8.85 -9.52
C THR A 116 -21.54 -9.89 -8.62
N GLU A 117 -20.30 -10.27 -8.94
CA GLU A 117 -19.49 -11.17 -8.10
C GLU A 117 -18.63 -10.41 -7.06
N LEU A 118 -18.58 -9.08 -7.12
CA LEU A 118 -17.96 -8.25 -6.09
C LEU A 118 -18.87 -8.13 -4.87
N ASP A 119 -18.26 -7.73 -3.76
CA ASP A 119 -19.00 -7.51 -2.53
C ASP A 119 -19.85 -6.24 -2.60
N GLU A 120 -21.07 -6.30 -2.07
CA GLU A 120 -22.02 -5.19 -2.08
C GLU A 120 -21.49 -4.01 -1.25
N ASP A 121 -20.83 -4.26 -0.12
CA ASP A 121 -20.28 -3.21 0.75
C ASP A 121 -19.19 -2.41 0.03
N PHE A 122 -18.33 -3.11 -0.72
CA PHE A 122 -17.32 -2.48 -1.58
C PHE A 122 -17.95 -1.59 -2.66
N LEU A 123 -19.01 -2.06 -3.33
CA LEU A 123 -19.71 -1.27 -4.35
C LEU A 123 -20.39 -0.04 -3.74
N VAL A 124 -21.02 -0.18 -2.57
CA VAL A 124 -21.62 0.95 -1.84
C VAL A 124 -20.56 1.97 -1.42
N ALA A 125 -19.40 1.54 -0.92
CA ALA A 125 -18.29 2.43 -0.56
C ALA A 125 -17.80 3.27 -1.75
N VAL A 126 -17.71 2.65 -2.93
CA VAL A 126 -17.32 3.35 -4.16
C VAL A 126 -18.41 4.31 -4.61
N LEU A 127 -19.65 3.84 -4.71
CA LEU A 127 -20.77 4.61 -5.27
C LEU A 127 -21.11 5.83 -4.40
N SER A 128 -21.10 5.69 -3.07
CA SER A 128 -21.40 6.80 -2.14
C SER A 128 -20.43 7.98 -2.25
N LYS A 129 -19.17 7.73 -2.64
CA LYS A 129 -18.16 8.79 -2.88
C LYS A 129 -18.41 9.58 -4.16
N HIS A 130 -19.06 8.96 -5.15
CA HIS A 130 -19.28 9.57 -6.48
C HIS A 130 -20.73 10.01 -6.70
N LEU A 131 -21.68 9.48 -5.93
CA LEU A 131 -23.11 9.73 -6.07
C LEU A 131 -23.68 10.33 -4.79
N LEU A 132 -24.64 11.23 -4.95
CA LEU A 132 -25.60 11.61 -3.94
C LEU A 132 -26.93 10.99 -4.36
N VAL A 133 -27.43 10.03 -3.58
CA VAL A 133 -28.70 9.36 -3.86
C VAL A 133 -29.76 9.94 -2.93
N GLN A 134 -30.91 10.29 -3.47
CA GLN A 134 -32.04 10.82 -2.72
C GLN A 134 -33.31 10.06 -3.09
N ASN A 135 -34.21 9.88 -2.14
CA ASN A 135 -35.53 9.35 -2.42
C ASN A 135 -36.42 10.48 -2.99
N LEU A 136 -37.17 10.18 -4.05
CA LEU A 136 -38.05 11.15 -4.70
C LEU A 136 -39.17 11.62 -3.77
N ASP A 137 -39.74 10.74 -2.95
CA ASP A 137 -40.79 11.10 -1.99
C ASP A 137 -40.24 12.05 -0.91
N ASP A 138 -39.02 11.81 -0.41
CA ASP A 138 -38.37 12.69 0.56
C ASP A 138 -38.12 14.11 -0.01
N LEU A 139 -37.68 14.20 -1.27
CA LEU A 139 -37.51 15.48 -1.96
C LEU A 139 -38.84 16.22 -2.13
N THR A 140 -39.92 15.50 -2.47
CA THR A 140 -41.25 16.12 -2.57
C THR A 140 -41.77 16.62 -1.22
N LEU A 141 -41.49 15.90 -0.13
CA LEU A 141 -41.87 16.29 1.23
C LEU A 141 -41.07 17.51 1.73
N MET A 142 -39.77 17.61 1.41
CA MET A 142 -38.97 18.80 1.72
C MET A 142 -39.49 20.06 1.00
N ASN A 143 -40.00 19.90 -0.23
CA ASN A 143 -40.62 21.00 -0.99
C ASN A 143 -42.00 21.40 -0.45
N CYS A 144 -42.65 20.57 0.38
CA CYS A 144 -43.95 20.85 1.00
C CYS A 144 -43.86 21.59 2.35
N GLY A 145 -42.67 22.02 2.78
CA GLY A 145 -42.44 22.78 4.01
C GLY A 145 -43.07 24.19 4.00
N ASP A 146 -43.75 24.52 5.10
CA ASP A 146 -44.73 25.61 5.30
C ASP A 146 -44.18 27.07 5.25
N ARG A 147 -43.52 27.49 4.17
CA ARG A 147 -43.30 28.92 3.86
C ARG A 147 -43.46 29.23 2.37
N PRO A 148 -44.43 30.06 1.96
CA PRO A 148 -44.49 30.58 0.60
C PRO A 148 -43.45 31.70 0.47
N SER A 149 -42.21 31.32 0.23
CA SER A 149 -41.13 32.24 -0.16
C SER A 149 -40.70 31.84 -1.55
N GLN A 150 -40.74 32.77 -2.49
CA GLN A 150 -40.14 32.57 -3.80
C GLN A 150 -38.72 32.00 -3.66
N SER A 151 -38.39 31.00 -4.48
CA SER A 151 -37.04 30.54 -4.86
C SER A 151 -36.30 29.48 -4.03
N LEU A 152 -36.95 28.50 -3.38
CA LEU A 152 -36.26 27.23 -3.06
C LEU A 152 -36.47 26.19 -4.17
N ASP A 153 -37.70 26.03 -4.69
CA ASP A 153 -38.00 25.21 -5.88
C ASP A 153 -37.14 25.60 -7.09
N ASP A 154 -36.97 26.91 -7.30
CA ASP A 154 -36.17 27.45 -8.41
C ASP A 154 -34.65 27.29 -8.15
N VAL A 155 -34.22 27.01 -6.91
CA VAL A 155 -32.81 26.76 -6.56
C VAL A 155 -32.50 25.26 -6.60
N THR A 156 -33.36 24.40 -6.06
CA THR A 156 -33.23 22.93 -6.17
C THR A 156 -33.37 22.50 -7.62
N GLN A 157 -34.36 23.02 -8.35
CA GLN A 157 -34.52 22.76 -9.77
C GLN A 157 -33.36 23.31 -10.60
N LYS A 158 -32.82 24.51 -10.31
CA LYS A 158 -31.60 25.01 -11.01
C LYS A 158 -30.34 24.22 -10.68
N VAL A 159 -30.21 23.69 -9.46
CA VAL A 159 -29.08 22.83 -9.06
C VAL A 159 -29.20 21.46 -9.73
N LEU A 160 -30.40 20.90 -9.86
CA LEU A 160 -30.68 19.69 -10.61
C LEU A 160 -30.47 19.90 -12.12
N GLU A 161 -30.96 21.00 -12.70
CA GLU A 161 -30.74 21.35 -14.11
C GLU A 161 -29.25 21.58 -14.44
N GLY A 162 -28.44 21.97 -13.45
CA GLY A 162 -27.00 22.16 -13.58
C GLY A 162 -26.15 20.94 -13.25
N SER A 163 -26.71 19.87 -12.67
CA SER A 163 -25.98 18.66 -12.25
C SER A 163 -26.35 17.46 -13.10
N LEU A 164 -25.39 16.53 -13.27
CA LEU A 164 -25.66 15.26 -13.94
C LEU A 164 -26.45 14.37 -12.99
N ASN A 165 -27.70 14.08 -13.32
CA ASN A 165 -28.57 13.23 -12.52
C ASN A 165 -29.37 12.25 -13.39
N HIS A 166 -29.84 11.17 -12.78
CA HIS A 166 -30.73 10.19 -13.40
C HIS A 166 -31.70 9.60 -12.38
N GLU A 167 -32.94 9.41 -12.79
CA GLU A 167 -34.01 8.84 -11.97
C GLU A 167 -34.09 7.32 -12.21
N PHE A 168 -34.07 6.54 -11.13
CA PHE A 168 -34.24 5.10 -11.09
C PHE A 168 -35.40 4.79 -10.14
N ASP A 169 -36.58 4.50 -10.68
CA ASP A 169 -37.84 4.29 -9.94
C ASP A 169 -38.09 5.35 -8.85
N GLU A 170 -37.84 5.02 -7.58
CA GLU A 170 -38.06 5.88 -6.42
C GLU A 170 -36.83 6.69 -5.98
N TYR A 171 -35.68 6.48 -6.62
CA TYR A 171 -34.41 7.11 -6.29
C TYR A 171 -33.92 8.03 -7.42
N ILE A 172 -33.30 9.15 -7.05
CA ILE A 172 -32.53 9.98 -7.98
C ILE A 172 -31.05 9.91 -7.62
N ALA A 173 -30.22 9.53 -8.59
CA ALA A 173 -28.77 9.51 -8.46
C ALA A 173 -28.19 10.79 -9.06
N ILE A 174 -27.49 11.58 -8.24
CA ILE A 174 -26.88 12.86 -8.62
C ILE A 174 -25.35 12.70 -8.55
N SER A 175 -24.64 13.09 -9.60
CA SER A 175 -23.17 13.00 -9.60
C SER A 175 -22.52 14.03 -8.68
N ARG A 176 -21.52 13.60 -7.90
CA ARG A 176 -20.62 14.47 -7.14
C ARG A 176 -19.45 15.00 -8.00
N ASP A 177 -19.05 14.27 -9.04
CA ASP A 177 -18.00 14.66 -10.00
C ASP A 177 -18.45 14.42 -11.45
N TYR A 178 -18.06 15.31 -12.36
CA TYR A 178 -18.40 15.20 -13.79
C TYR A 178 -17.57 14.12 -14.49
N ASN A 179 -16.33 13.89 -14.07
CA ASN A 179 -15.42 12.98 -14.76
C ASN A 179 -15.78 11.51 -14.52
N SER A 180 -16.31 11.19 -13.34
CA SER A 180 -16.70 9.82 -12.98
C SER A 180 -18.12 9.44 -13.40
N TRP A 181 -18.94 10.40 -13.84
CA TRP A 181 -20.34 10.15 -14.16
C TRP A 181 -20.53 9.13 -15.29
N THR A 182 -19.80 9.24 -16.40
CA THR A 182 -20.11 8.43 -17.60
C THR A 182 -19.92 6.93 -17.36
N PRO A 183 -18.79 6.45 -16.79
CA PRO A 183 -18.64 5.02 -16.47
C PRO A 183 -19.65 4.54 -15.43
N ILE A 184 -19.90 5.33 -14.38
CA ILE A 184 -20.83 4.96 -13.32
C ILE A 184 -22.26 4.90 -13.85
N PHE A 185 -22.71 5.92 -14.59
CA PHE A 185 -24.02 5.95 -15.20
C PHE A 185 -24.24 4.76 -16.13
N THR A 186 -23.24 4.45 -16.97
CA THR A 186 -23.30 3.27 -17.85
C THR A 186 -23.46 1.99 -17.02
N LEU A 187 -22.70 1.85 -15.94
CA LEU A 187 -22.84 0.71 -15.03
C LEU A 187 -24.26 0.62 -14.42
N LEU A 188 -24.80 1.72 -13.90
CA LEU A 188 -26.13 1.72 -13.26
C LEU A 188 -27.24 1.36 -14.25
N VAL A 189 -27.22 1.89 -15.47
CA VAL A 189 -28.22 1.55 -16.50
C VAL A 189 -28.14 0.07 -16.89
N ASN A 190 -26.93 -0.49 -17.08
CA ASN A 190 -26.80 -1.90 -17.41
C ASN A 190 -27.17 -2.81 -16.21
N LEU A 191 -26.92 -2.37 -14.97
CA LEU A 191 -27.40 -3.06 -13.78
C LEU A 191 -28.91 -3.02 -13.66
N ASP A 192 -29.56 -1.92 -14.03
CA ASP A 192 -31.03 -1.82 -14.04
C ASP A 192 -31.65 -2.83 -15.01
N GLU A 193 -31.05 -2.98 -16.19
CA GLU A 193 -31.53 -3.91 -17.22
C GLU A 193 -31.34 -5.39 -16.84
N GLU A 194 -30.18 -5.77 -16.28
CA GLU A 194 -29.82 -7.18 -16.06
C GLU A 194 -29.99 -7.65 -14.59
N HIS A 195 -29.84 -6.75 -13.62
CA HIS A 195 -29.78 -7.05 -12.18
C HIS A 195 -30.47 -5.97 -11.32
N HIS A 196 -31.69 -5.57 -11.70
CA HIS A 196 -32.47 -4.52 -11.04
C HIS A 196 -32.53 -4.63 -9.50
N ASP A 197 -32.77 -5.83 -8.95
CA ASP A 197 -32.82 -6.04 -7.48
C ASP A 197 -31.51 -5.67 -6.78
N LEU A 198 -30.35 -5.90 -7.42
CA LEU A 198 -29.05 -5.52 -6.88
C LEU A 198 -28.89 -4.00 -6.93
N LEU A 199 -29.25 -3.36 -8.05
CA LEU A 199 -29.21 -1.90 -8.18
C LEU A 199 -30.04 -1.23 -7.09
N MET A 200 -31.27 -1.68 -6.85
CA MET A 200 -32.15 -1.09 -5.84
C MET A 200 -31.55 -1.19 -4.44
N ARG A 201 -30.96 -2.35 -4.06
CA ARG A 201 -30.25 -2.49 -2.77
C ARG A 201 -29.06 -1.53 -2.65
N LEU A 202 -28.30 -1.35 -3.74
CA LEU A 202 -27.17 -0.42 -3.74
C LEU A 202 -27.63 1.04 -3.59
N LEU A 203 -28.69 1.44 -4.30
CA LEU A 203 -29.25 2.79 -4.24
C LEU A 203 -29.90 3.07 -2.89
N GLU A 204 -30.64 2.12 -2.31
CA GLU A 204 -31.23 2.22 -0.96
C GLU A 204 -30.14 2.49 0.08
N ARG A 205 -29.04 1.72 0.05
CA ARG A 205 -27.90 1.93 0.97
C ARG A 205 -27.17 3.24 0.73
N CYS A 206 -26.99 3.64 -0.53
CA CYS A 206 -26.40 4.94 -0.86
C CYS A 206 -27.30 6.11 -0.43
N CYS A 207 -28.63 5.95 -0.48
CA CYS A 207 -29.60 6.93 -0.03
C CYS A 207 -29.53 7.10 1.48
N TYR A 208 -29.43 5.99 2.24
CA TYR A 208 -29.24 6.04 3.70
C TYR A 208 -27.99 6.84 4.08
N ILE A 209 -26.84 6.54 3.46
CA ILE A 209 -25.58 7.27 3.68
C ILE A 209 -25.72 8.76 3.32
N SER A 210 -26.39 9.05 2.20
CA SER A 210 -26.60 10.43 1.72
C SER A 210 -27.50 11.24 2.65
N ASN A 211 -28.51 10.62 3.27
CA ASN A 211 -29.43 11.28 4.19
C ASN A 211 -28.76 11.62 5.53
N GLU A 212 -27.92 10.73 6.07
CA GLU A 212 -27.13 11.01 7.27
C GLU A 212 -26.20 12.21 7.08
N TYR A 213 -25.56 12.32 5.91
CA TYR A 213 -24.74 13.48 5.55
C TYR A 213 -25.50 14.81 5.59
N VAL A 214 -26.81 14.78 5.28
CA VAL A 214 -27.68 15.97 5.29
C VAL A 214 -28.13 16.32 6.72
N GLU A 215 -28.35 15.34 7.59
CA GLU A 215 -28.82 15.52 8.98
C GLU A 215 -27.69 15.91 9.97
N ASP A 216 -26.46 15.40 9.79
CA ASP A 216 -25.37 15.51 10.78
C ASP A 216 -24.52 16.80 10.73
N ASN A 217 -24.81 17.73 9.82
CA ASN A 217 -24.22 19.08 9.85
C ASN A 217 -24.70 19.94 11.05
N GLY A 218 -25.32 19.32 12.06
CA GLY A 218 -26.04 19.96 13.17
C GLY A 218 -25.64 19.57 14.61
N GLY A 219 -24.72 18.63 14.88
CA GLY A 219 -24.10 18.58 16.23
C GLY A 219 -23.62 17.25 16.80
N LEU A 220 -22.36 17.27 17.26
CA LEU A 220 -21.79 16.56 18.41
C LEU A 220 -22.17 15.08 18.59
N CYS A 221 -21.48 14.21 17.86
CA CYS A 221 -20.87 12.97 18.38
C CYS A 221 -19.70 12.55 17.45
N ASN A 222 -18.57 12.12 18.04
CA ASN A 222 -17.44 11.49 17.33
C ASN A 222 -17.81 10.05 16.90
N VAL A 223 -18.91 9.89 16.17
CA VAL A 223 -19.32 8.62 15.56
C VAL A 223 -18.96 8.73 14.08
N LEU A 224 -18.35 7.69 13.53
CA LEU A 224 -18.06 7.62 12.09
C LEU A 224 -19.37 7.79 11.33
N THR A 225 -19.37 8.62 10.30
CA THR A 225 -20.54 8.68 9.40
C THR A 225 -20.80 7.29 8.80
N ALA A 226 -22.03 6.96 8.40
CA ALA A 226 -22.30 5.69 7.72
C ALA A 226 -21.41 5.47 6.49
N GLU A 227 -20.96 6.55 5.83
CA GLU A 227 -19.97 6.50 4.75
C GLU A 227 -18.61 5.96 5.25
N GLU A 228 -18.10 6.50 6.36
CA GLU A 228 -16.85 6.09 6.99
C GLU A 228 -16.95 4.68 7.60
N GLN A 229 -18.12 4.27 8.09
CA GLN A 229 -18.34 2.92 8.61
C GLN A 229 -18.21 1.88 7.49
N VAL A 230 -18.90 2.08 6.35
CA VAL A 230 -18.80 1.14 5.22
C VAL A 230 -17.37 1.12 4.66
N GLU A 231 -16.68 2.26 4.59
CA GLU A 231 -15.27 2.31 4.16
C GLU A 231 -14.37 1.52 5.12
N THR A 232 -14.61 1.62 6.44
CA THR A 232 -13.87 0.89 7.48
C THR A 232 -14.11 -0.62 7.40
N ASP A 233 -15.36 -1.04 7.18
CA ASP A 233 -15.73 -2.46 7.06
C ASP A 233 -15.05 -3.08 5.83
N VAL A 234 -15.10 -2.39 4.68
CA VAL A 234 -14.43 -2.81 3.44
C VAL A 234 -12.90 -2.86 3.60
N ALA A 235 -12.32 -1.87 4.28
CA ALA A 235 -10.89 -1.87 4.60
C ALA A 235 -10.53 -3.08 5.48
N TRP A 236 -11.32 -3.33 6.52
CA TRP A 236 -11.11 -4.43 7.44
C TRP A 236 -11.17 -5.78 6.73
N GLU A 237 -12.15 -6.03 5.88
CA GLU A 237 -12.26 -7.29 5.14
C GLU A 237 -11.04 -7.53 4.23
N ARG A 238 -10.60 -6.49 3.51
CA ARG A 238 -9.38 -6.56 2.72
C ARG A 238 -8.17 -6.89 3.60
N GLU A 239 -8.02 -6.20 4.72
CA GLU A 239 -6.92 -6.43 5.65
C GLU A 239 -6.90 -7.88 6.14
N GLN A 240 -8.07 -8.46 6.46
CA GLN A 240 -8.17 -9.87 6.80
C GLN A 240 -7.73 -10.77 5.64
N ARG A 241 -8.16 -10.50 4.39
CA ARG A 241 -7.71 -11.28 3.23
C ARG A 241 -6.19 -11.22 3.07
N ARG A 242 -5.58 -10.04 3.19
CA ARG A 242 -4.13 -9.86 3.06
C ARG A 242 -3.36 -10.51 4.20
N LYS A 243 -3.83 -10.44 5.44
CA LYS A 243 -3.23 -11.17 6.58
C LYS A 243 -3.15 -12.67 6.30
N LYS A 244 -4.20 -13.26 5.73
CA LYS A 244 -4.21 -14.69 5.35
C LYS A 244 -3.16 -15.05 4.29
N GLU A 245 -2.75 -14.08 3.48
CA GLU A 245 -1.68 -14.24 2.47
C GLU A 245 -0.28 -13.91 3.02
N GLY A 246 -0.15 -13.66 4.33
CA GLY A 246 1.12 -13.36 4.99
C GLY A 246 1.57 -11.90 4.84
N PHE A 247 0.65 -10.98 4.51
CA PHE A 247 0.94 -9.55 4.62
C PHE A 247 0.89 -9.09 6.07
N VAL A 248 1.69 -8.07 6.37
CA VAL A 248 1.66 -7.37 7.66
C VAL A 248 0.97 -6.04 7.44
N LEU A 249 0.02 -5.68 8.32
CA LEU A 249 -0.67 -4.41 8.18
C LEU A 249 0.27 -3.23 8.44
N PRO A 250 0.08 -2.08 7.74
CA PRO A 250 0.92 -0.90 7.95
C PRO A 250 0.98 -0.45 9.42
N LEU A 251 -0.17 -0.43 10.11
CA LEU A 251 -0.25 0.00 11.51
C LEU A 251 0.47 -0.98 12.44
N GLU A 252 0.30 -2.30 12.23
CA GLU A 252 0.98 -3.35 12.98
C GLU A 252 2.49 -3.32 12.75
N ALA A 253 2.92 -3.11 11.50
CA ALA A 253 4.33 -2.97 11.15
C ALA A 253 4.96 -1.75 11.84
N LYS A 254 4.28 -0.59 11.81
CA LYS A 254 4.73 0.62 12.50
C LYS A 254 4.83 0.39 14.02
N ALA A 255 3.84 -0.27 14.60
CA ALA A 255 3.83 -0.59 16.03
C ALA A 255 4.96 -1.56 16.41
N PHE A 256 5.20 -2.61 15.60
CA PHE A 256 6.31 -3.52 15.79
C PHE A 256 7.66 -2.79 15.71
N LEU A 257 7.87 -1.95 14.70
CA LEU A 257 9.14 -1.22 14.55
C LEU A 257 9.39 -0.25 15.70
N ARG A 258 8.33 0.34 16.26
CA ARG A 258 8.41 1.15 17.49
C ARG A 258 8.77 0.30 18.71
N VAL A 259 8.22 -0.90 18.85
CA VAL A 259 8.60 -1.84 19.92
C VAL A 259 10.02 -2.38 19.70
N ALA A 260 10.48 -2.46 18.45
CA ALA A 260 11.83 -2.92 18.10
C ALA A 260 12.93 -1.91 18.43
N THR A 261 12.61 -0.63 18.67
CA THR A 261 13.62 0.35 19.13
C THR A 261 14.05 0.12 20.58
N ASP A 262 13.22 -0.60 21.36
CA ASP A 262 13.49 -1.00 22.73
C ASP A 262 13.44 -2.52 22.88
N ASN A 263 14.61 -3.15 23.04
CA ASN A 263 14.73 -4.60 23.21
C ASN A 263 14.06 -5.13 24.48
N SER A 264 13.72 -4.28 25.45
CA SER A 264 13.10 -4.71 26.71
C SER A 264 11.59 -4.91 26.63
N SER A 265 10.95 -4.41 25.57
CA SER A 265 9.49 -4.47 25.39
C SER A 265 9.04 -5.84 24.85
N GLU A 266 7.91 -6.36 25.35
CA GLU A 266 7.34 -7.62 24.85
C GLU A 266 6.75 -7.45 23.44
N ASP A 267 6.97 -8.44 22.57
CA ASP A 267 6.48 -8.44 21.19
C ASP A 267 5.25 -9.35 21.06
N HIS A 268 4.08 -8.71 21.03
CA HIS A 268 2.81 -9.40 20.83
C HIS A 268 2.41 -9.47 19.33
N TYR A 269 3.01 -8.65 18.46
CA TYR A 269 2.63 -8.55 17.05
C TYR A 269 3.17 -9.72 16.25
N THR A 270 4.43 -10.10 16.47
CA THR A 270 5.04 -11.26 15.81
C THR A 270 4.33 -12.56 16.17
N ASN A 271 3.95 -12.72 17.45
CA ASN A 271 3.24 -13.90 17.92
C ASN A 271 1.83 -14.01 17.30
N ALA A 272 1.11 -12.88 17.20
CA ALA A 272 -0.20 -12.85 16.54
C ALA A 272 -0.09 -13.22 15.06
N TYR A 273 0.90 -12.66 14.34
CA TYR A 273 1.13 -12.93 12.93
C TYR A 273 1.38 -14.43 12.65
N PHE A 274 2.29 -15.06 13.39
CA PHE A 274 2.61 -16.48 13.17
C PHE A 274 1.46 -17.41 13.56
N ARG A 275 0.69 -17.07 14.60
CA ARG A 275 -0.52 -17.82 14.95
C ARG A 275 -1.53 -17.78 13.81
N ASP A 276 -1.81 -16.59 13.29
CA ASP A 276 -2.79 -16.42 12.22
C ASP A 276 -2.32 -17.16 10.94
N LEU A 277 -1.02 -17.16 10.61
CA LEU A 277 -0.48 -17.96 9.51
C LEU A 277 -0.61 -19.48 9.71
N GLU A 278 -0.36 -19.97 10.94
CA GLU A 278 -0.49 -21.39 11.26
C GLU A 278 -1.94 -21.86 11.15
N ASP A 279 -2.89 -21.08 11.66
CA ASP A 279 -4.32 -21.36 11.57
C ASP A 279 -4.78 -21.44 10.10
N ASN A 280 -4.31 -20.53 9.25
CA ASN A 280 -4.60 -20.53 7.82
C ASN A 280 -3.95 -21.71 7.07
N ALA A 281 -2.74 -22.11 7.44
CA ALA A 281 -2.07 -23.27 6.85
C ALA A 281 -2.84 -24.58 7.17
N ILE A 282 -3.45 -24.66 8.35
CA ILE A 282 -4.33 -25.77 8.76
C ILE A 282 -5.62 -25.76 7.92
N GLU A 283 -6.29 -24.62 7.79
CA GLU A 283 -7.51 -24.49 6.95
C GLU A 283 -7.24 -24.87 5.48
N THR A 284 -6.12 -24.41 4.92
CA THR A 284 -5.73 -24.69 3.54
C THR A 284 -5.43 -26.17 3.32
N ARG A 285 -4.80 -26.85 4.30
CA ARG A 285 -4.54 -28.31 4.24
C ARG A 285 -5.83 -29.13 4.29
N ILE A 286 -6.81 -28.70 5.07
CA ILE A 286 -8.14 -29.34 5.13
C ILE A 286 -8.85 -29.19 3.77
N ASN A 287 -8.81 -28.00 3.16
CA ASN A 287 -9.46 -27.72 1.89
C ASN A 287 -8.77 -28.35 0.67
N THR A 288 -7.44 -28.54 0.71
CA THR A 288 -6.65 -29.12 -0.40
C THR A 288 -6.76 -30.64 -0.53
N THR A 289 -7.23 -31.37 0.50
CA THR A 289 -7.54 -32.80 0.36
C THR A 289 -8.68 -33.11 -0.63
N ASN A 290 -9.38 -32.10 -1.16
CA ASN A 290 -10.47 -32.25 -2.13
C ASN A 290 -10.18 -31.74 -3.57
N ARG A 291 -8.97 -31.29 -3.90
CA ARG A 291 -8.63 -30.91 -5.29
C ARG A 291 -7.30 -31.51 -5.73
N SER A 292 -7.41 -32.67 -6.37
CA SER A 292 -6.30 -33.35 -7.05
C SER A 292 -6.16 -32.86 -8.50
N LYS A 293 -4.89 -32.70 -8.91
CA LYS A 293 -4.31 -32.54 -10.26
C LYS A 293 -4.27 -31.13 -10.86
N THR A 294 -3.03 -30.63 -10.98
CA THR A 294 -2.45 -30.23 -12.29
C THR A 294 -0.92 -30.09 -12.21
N ASP A 295 -0.19 -31.19 -12.46
CA ASP A 295 1.29 -31.32 -12.50
C ASP A 295 1.97 -30.56 -13.67
N LYS A 296 1.41 -29.46 -14.15
CA LYS A 296 2.00 -28.64 -15.24
C LYS A 296 2.07 -27.15 -14.93
N ALA A 297 1.33 -26.67 -13.94
CA ALA A 297 1.52 -25.34 -13.36
C ALA A 297 2.81 -25.28 -12.51
N GLU A 298 3.22 -26.42 -11.92
CA GLU A 298 4.49 -26.54 -11.17
C GLU A 298 5.73 -26.24 -12.03
N MET A 299 5.72 -26.59 -13.32
CA MET A 299 6.86 -26.40 -14.21
C MET A 299 7.08 -24.92 -14.60
N LEU A 300 6.02 -24.12 -14.62
CA LEU A 300 6.09 -22.65 -14.79
C LEU A 300 6.31 -21.94 -13.45
N LEU A 301 5.74 -22.48 -12.36
CA LEU A 301 6.07 -22.06 -11.00
C LEU A 301 7.53 -22.32 -10.65
N GLU A 302 8.19 -23.33 -11.19
CA GLU A 302 9.63 -23.58 -10.98
C GLU A 302 10.49 -22.58 -11.79
N PHE A 303 9.98 -22.08 -12.93
CA PHE A 303 10.63 -21.05 -13.72
C PHE A 303 10.43 -19.63 -13.14
N LEU A 304 9.29 -19.38 -12.47
CA LEU A 304 8.95 -18.11 -11.82
C LEU A 304 9.32 -18.06 -10.32
N LYS A 305 9.40 -19.20 -9.62
CA LYS A 305 10.00 -19.30 -8.28
C LYS A 305 11.47 -18.91 -8.30
N LYS A 306 12.12 -19.04 -9.45
CA LYS A 306 13.45 -18.49 -9.68
C LYS A 306 13.49 -16.98 -9.40
N ASP A 307 12.41 -16.23 -9.63
CA ASP A 307 12.34 -14.80 -9.28
C ASP A 307 12.07 -14.54 -7.78
N SER A 308 11.42 -15.46 -7.06
CA SER A 308 11.33 -15.40 -5.59
C SER A 308 12.60 -15.90 -4.88
N GLU A 309 13.38 -16.78 -5.53
CA GLU A 309 14.69 -17.26 -5.07
C GLU A 309 15.83 -16.28 -5.43
N LEU A 310 15.60 -15.35 -6.36
CA LEU A 310 16.55 -14.32 -6.79
C LEU A 310 16.87 -13.25 -5.74
N VAL A 311 16.19 -13.26 -4.58
CA VAL A 311 16.52 -12.37 -3.45
C VAL A 311 17.85 -12.76 -2.79
N VAL A 312 18.32 -14.00 -2.95
CA VAL A 312 19.58 -14.44 -2.33
C VAL A 312 20.79 -14.27 -3.26
N GLU A 313 20.62 -14.44 -4.58
CA GLU A 313 21.73 -14.68 -5.50
C GLU A 313 22.40 -13.45 -6.15
N ASN A 314 21.81 -12.25 -6.10
CA ASN A 314 22.38 -11.08 -6.83
C ASN A 314 22.72 -9.89 -5.92
N ALA A 315 23.59 -10.10 -4.94
CA ALA A 315 24.35 -9.00 -4.32
C ALA A 315 25.85 -9.25 -4.56
N VAL A 316 26.46 -8.27 -5.24
CA VAL A 316 27.89 -8.20 -5.61
C VAL A 316 28.78 -8.56 -4.42
N GLU A 317 29.76 -9.43 -4.63
CA GLU A 317 30.81 -9.78 -3.65
C GLU A 317 31.58 -8.52 -3.20
N PRO A 318 31.66 -8.25 -1.88
CA PRO A 318 32.83 -7.65 -1.29
C PRO A 318 33.67 -8.77 -0.67
N GLU A 319 34.86 -8.97 -1.22
CA GLU A 319 35.91 -9.72 -0.53
C GLU A 319 36.14 -9.10 0.86
N ASP A 320 36.22 -9.98 1.85
CA ASP A 320 36.82 -9.80 3.18
C ASP A 320 35.87 -9.61 4.39
N ASN A 321 35.59 -10.74 5.06
CA ASN A 321 35.30 -10.93 6.49
C ASN A 321 34.18 -10.10 7.15
N ARG A 322 32.99 -10.72 7.34
CA ARG A 322 32.30 -10.95 8.63
C ARG A 322 30.85 -11.41 8.41
N LEU A 323 30.54 -12.65 8.83
CA LEU A 323 29.20 -13.20 9.10
C LEU A 323 28.07 -12.79 8.12
N LEU A 324 28.03 -13.41 6.95
CA LEU A 324 26.84 -13.36 6.10
C LEU A 324 25.84 -14.40 6.59
N ILE A 325 24.73 -13.96 7.19
CA ILE A 325 23.59 -14.83 7.52
C ILE A 325 23.16 -15.70 6.32
N LYS A 326 23.37 -15.23 5.09
CA LYS A 326 23.16 -16.00 3.84
C LYS A 326 23.90 -17.34 3.85
N ASP A 327 25.18 -17.36 4.24
CA ASP A 327 25.98 -18.58 4.26
C ASP A 327 25.48 -19.54 5.35
N LEU A 328 25.09 -18.99 6.50
CA LEU A 328 24.56 -19.77 7.62
C LEU A 328 23.19 -20.37 7.28
N LEU A 329 22.36 -19.66 6.51
CA LEU A 329 21.09 -20.18 5.99
C LEU A 329 21.32 -21.29 4.94
N HIS A 330 22.34 -21.15 4.10
CA HIS A 330 22.72 -22.21 3.15
C HIS A 330 23.12 -23.49 3.88
N GLU A 331 23.96 -23.39 4.91
CA GLU A 331 24.36 -24.53 5.74
C GLU A 331 23.18 -25.10 6.57
N LEU A 332 22.26 -24.26 7.04
CA LEU A 332 21.02 -24.72 7.67
C LEU A 332 20.12 -25.48 6.70
N ARG A 333 20.03 -25.06 5.44
CA ARG A 333 19.27 -25.77 4.41
C ARG A 333 19.79 -27.19 4.20
N GLU A 334 21.11 -27.37 4.22
CA GLU A 334 21.74 -28.68 3.99
C GLU A 334 21.57 -29.64 5.16
N HIS A 335 21.49 -29.13 6.39
CA HIS A 335 21.56 -29.97 7.60
C HIS A 335 20.29 -29.97 8.45
N TYR A 336 19.42 -28.96 8.32
CA TYR A 336 18.27 -28.72 9.20
C TYR A 336 17.08 -28.06 8.47
N GLU A 337 16.37 -28.83 7.66
CA GLU A 337 15.25 -28.34 6.82
C GLU A 337 14.16 -27.59 7.61
N THR A 338 13.73 -28.11 8.76
CA THR A 338 12.67 -27.48 9.57
C THR A 338 13.09 -26.14 10.15
N SER A 339 14.32 -26.04 10.66
CA SER A 339 14.90 -24.78 11.14
C SER A 339 15.06 -23.80 9.99
N TYR A 340 15.52 -24.25 8.83
CA TYR A 340 15.64 -23.40 7.64
C TYR A 340 14.30 -22.80 7.22
N THR A 341 13.23 -23.60 7.11
CA THR A 341 11.89 -23.09 6.74
C THR A 341 11.40 -22.04 7.74
N LYS A 342 11.62 -22.27 9.03
CA LYS A 342 11.26 -21.31 10.07
C LYS A 342 12.02 -19.98 9.92
N ARG A 343 13.34 -20.03 9.73
CA ARG A 343 14.18 -18.83 9.56
C ARG A 343 13.83 -18.04 8.31
N VAL A 344 13.53 -18.72 7.20
CA VAL A 344 13.05 -18.07 5.98
C VAL A 344 11.69 -17.40 6.21
N SER A 345 10.79 -18.03 6.96
CA SER A 345 9.49 -17.43 7.30
C SER A 345 9.63 -16.15 8.16
N GLU A 346 10.59 -16.14 9.09
CA GLU A 346 10.92 -14.97 9.92
C GLU A 346 11.51 -13.83 9.07
N LEU A 347 12.40 -14.14 8.12
CA LEU A 347 12.95 -13.12 7.20
C LEU A 347 11.89 -12.52 6.28
N ASN A 348 10.95 -13.35 5.79
CA ASN A 348 9.83 -12.87 4.98
C ASN A 348 8.91 -11.95 5.80
N TYR A 349 8.60 -12.34 7.04
CA TYR A 349 7.84 -11.49 7.96
C TYR A 349 8.52 -10.13 8.18
N LEU A 350 9.81 -10.12 8.52
CA LEU A 350 10.57 -8.88 8.75
C LEU A 350 10.66 -8.02 7.49
N SER A 351 10.75 -8.63 6.31
CA SER A 351 10.75 -7.90 5.03
C SER A 351 9.40 -7.23 4.80
N ASN A 352 8.30 -7.94 5.05
CA ASN A 352 6.94 -7.40 4.95
C ASN A 352 6.68 -6.28 5.96
N VAL A 353 7.23 -6.40 7.18
CA VAL A 353 7.23 -5.33 8.19
C VAL A 353 7.91 -4.08 7.64
N LEU A 354 9.12 -4.19 7.08
CA LEU A 354 9.84 -3.03 6.54
C LEU A 354 9.11 -2.41 5.34
N ILE A 355 8.59 -3.22 4.42
CA ILE A 355 7.84 -2.72 3.24
C ILE A 355 6.59 -1.93 3.69
N SER A 356 5.91 -2.40 4.72
CA SER A 356 4.62 -1.85 5.16
C SER A 356 4.79 -0.68 6.13
N GLY A 357 5.84 -0.70 6.96
CA GLY A 357 6.06 0.24 8.07
C GLY A 357 7.16 1.27 7.86
N CYS A 358 8.10 1.07 6.92
CA CYS A 358 9.21 2.00 6.68
C CYS A 358 9.09 2.76 5.36
N SER A 359 9.62 3.99 5.36
CA SER A 359 9.83 4.78 4.17
C SER A 359 11.31 4.85 3.82
N PHE A 360 11.61 4.96 2.53
CA PHE A 360 12.96 5.22 2.04
C PHE A 360 12.86 6.22 0.89
N GLU A 361 13.51 7.38 1.00
CA GLU A 361 13.46 8.42 -0.05
C GLU A 361 12.03 8.86 -0.42
N ASN A 362 11.12 8.97 0.56
CA ASN A 362 9.72 9.35 0.35
C ASN A 362 8.90 8.36 -0.50
N ARG A 363 9.29 7.08 -0.51
CA ARG A 363 8.52 5.98 -1.11
C ARG A 363 8.54 4.75 -0.21
N LYS A 364 7.65 3.79 -0.49
CA LYS A 364 7.72 2.44 0.08
C LYS A 364 9.03 1.76 -0.35
N LEU A 365 9.59 0.93 0.52
CA LEU A 365 10.75 0.08 0.21
C LEU A 365 10.36 -0.95 -0.86
N ARG A 366 11.29 -1.23 -1.79
CA ARG A 366 11.14 -2.35 -2.71
C ARG A 366 11.47 -3.65 -1.99
N GLU A 367 10.92 -4.78 -2.45
CA GLU A 367 11.14 -6.09 -1.82
C GLU A 367 12.63 -6.45 -1.65
N VAL A 368 13.44 -6.20 -2.69
CA VAL A 368 14.89 -6.46 -2.65
C VAL A 368 15.58 -5.57 -1.61
N GLU A 369 15.23 -4.28 -1.57
CA GLU A 369 15.79 -3.32 -0.62
C GLU A 369 15.42 -3.69 0.83
N ALA A 370 14.15 -4.07 1.06
CA ALA A 370 13.70 -4.53 2.36
C ALA A 370 14.43 -5.80 2.81
N SER A 371 14.61 -6.76 1.91
CA SER A 371 15.31 -8.00 2.21
C SER A 371 16.78 -7.76 2.56
N GLU A 372 17.48 -6.91 1.81
CA GLU A 372 18.86 -6.52 2.11
C GLU A 372 18.99 -5.80 3.46
N LEU A 373 18.05 -4.93 3.78
CA LEU A 373 17.99 -4.23 5.07
C LEU A 373 17.76 -5.20 6.23
N VAL A 374 16.84 -6.16 6.09
CA VAL A 374 16.62 -7.20 7.11
C VAL A 374 17.90 -8.00 7.34
N LEU A 375 18.54 -8.49 6.27
CA LEU A 375 19.76 -9.28 6.39
C LEU A 375 20.89 -8.49 7.06
N SER A 376 21.07 -7.23 6.67
CA SER A 376 22.09 -6.35 7.24
C SER A 376 21.83 -6.06 8.72
N THR A 377 20.57 -5.81 9.07
CA THR A 377 20.15 -5.57 10.46
C THR A 377 20.32 -6.83 11.32
N CYS A 378 20.00 -8.01 10.77
CA CYS A 378 20.25 -9.29 11.44
C CYS A 378 21.74 -9.55 11.64
N ASN A 379 22.59 -9.31 10.64
CA ASN A 379 24.04 -9.46 10.76
C ASN A 379 24.59 -8.56 11.87
N LEU A 380 24.13 -7.31 11.93
CA LEU A 380 24.48 -6.39 13.01
C LEU A 380 24.00 -6.90 14.36
N GLY A 381 22.75 -7.37 14.44
CA GLY A 381 22.18 -7.96 15.65
C GLY A 381 22.95 -9.17 16.16
N ILE A 382 23.47 -10.01 15.25
CA ILE A 382 24.36 -11.13 15.59
C ILE A 382 25.64 -10.61 16.21
N LEU A 383 26.30 -9.63 15.59
CA LEU A 383 27.54 -9.04 16.09
C LEU A 383 27.38 -8.39 17.48
N ILE A 384 26.19 -7.89 17.80
CA ILE A 384 25.92 -7.25 19.09
C ILE A 384 25.54 -8.28 20.16
N SER A 385 24.71 -9.25 19.80
CA SER A 385 24.17 -10.23 20.74
C SER A 385 25.18 -11.32 21.08
N TYR A 386 26.19 -11.52 20.23
CA TYR A 386 27.12 -12.63 20.29
C TYR A 386 28.56 -12.15 20.12
N ASP A 387 29.46 -12.75 20.91
CA ASP A 387 30.87 -12.39 20.91
C ASP A 387 31.52 -12.65 19.54
N THR A 388 32.36 -11.74 19.06
CA THR A 388 32.99 -11.82 17.72
C THR A 388 33.94 -13.00 17.55
N ASP A 389 34.30 -13.66 18.65
CA ASP A 389 35.20 -14.82 18.70
C ASP A 389 34.47 -16.18 18.61
N LEU A 390 33.15 -16.19 18.40
CA LEU A 390 32.41 -17.44 18.26
C LEU A 390 32.82 -18.22 17.01
N SER A 391 33.02 -19.53 17.20
CA SER A 391 33.28 -20.43 16.09
C SER A 391 32.07 -20.49 15.14
N ARG A 392 32.31 -20.77 13.85
CA ARG A 392 31.23 -20.93 12.85
C ARG A 392 30.19 -21.98 13.26
N VAL A 393 30.62 -23.03 13.97
CA VAL A 393 29.75 -24.09 14.49
C VAL A 393 28.85 -23.59 15.62
N ASP A 394 29.37 -22.72 16.49
CA ASP A 394 28.57 -22.12 17.55
C ASP A 394 27.56 -21.13 16.99
N LEU A 395 27.92 -20.36 15.96
CA LEU A 395 27.01 -19.46 15.25
C LEU A 395 25.88 -20.22 14.54
N LEU A 396 26.16 -21.35 13.90
CA LEU A 396 25.12 -22.21 13.33
C LEU A 396 24.15 -22.74 14.39
N ARG A 397 24.69 -23.19 15.54
CA ARG A 397 23.86 -23.64 16.66
C ARG A 397 22.99 -22.49 17.19
N THR A 398 23.58 -21.31 17.30
CA THR A 398 22.87 -20.09 17.69
C THR A 398 21.75 -19.77 16.72
N ILE A 399 21.99 -19.67 15.40
CA ILE A 399 20.90 -19.37 14.44
C ILE A 399 19.86 -20.48 14.39
N ARG A 400 20.27 -21.75 14.59
CA ARG A 400 19.30 -22.85 14.68
C ARG A 400 18.32 -22.63 15.83
N GLU A 401 18.79 -22.21 16.99
CA GLU A 401 18.00 -22.11 18.23
C GLU A 401 17.39 -20.71 18.46
N ALA A 402 18.06 -19.66 18.01
CA ALA A 402 17.72 -18.26 18.26
C ALA A 402 16.68 -17.74 17.26
N ASP A 403 15.70 -16.99 17.75
CA ASP A 403 14.70 -16.30 16.95
C ASP A 403 15.32 -15.12 16.15
N LEU A 404 15.17 -15.13 14.81
CA LEU A 404 15.71 -14.06 13.97
C LEU A 404 15.00 -12.73 14.22
N VAL A 405 13.76 -12.75 14.70
CA VAL A 405 13.06 -11.51 15.06
C VAL A 405 13.75 -10.85 16.25
N SER A 406 14.12 -11.62 17.28
CA SER A 406 14.90 -11.13 18.41
C SER A 406 16.27 -10.58 18.00
N ILE A 407 16.98 -11.27 17.08
CA ILE A 407 18.26 -10.81 16.53
C ILE A 407 18.08 -9.51 15.73
N PHE A 408 17.02 -9.43 14.92
CA PHE A 408 16.67 -8.22 14.17
C PHE A 408 16.40 -7.05 15.11
N ARG A 409 15.60 -7.25 16.17
CA ARG A 409 15.32 -6.20 17.17
C ARG A 409 16.60 -5.69 17.83
N ALA A 410 17.52 -6.60 18.19
CA ALA A 410 18.83 -6.23 18.72
C ALA A 410 19.59 -5.31 17.75
N GLY A 411 19.69 -5.70 16.48
CA GLY A 411 20.30 -4.85 15.45
C GLY A 411 19.58 -3.51 15.29
N TRP A 412 18.26 -3.55 15.10
CA TRP A 412 17.41 -2.39 14.83
C TRP A 412 17.46 -1.35 15.95
N SER A 413 17.37 -1.79 17.21
CA SER A 413 17.50 -0.94 18.40
C SER A 413 18.85 -0.19 18.43
N THR A 414 19.95 -0.87 18.07
CA THR A 414 21.26 -0.24 18.01
C THR A 414 21.34 0.77 16.87
N VAL A 415 20.82 0.46 15.68
CA VAL A 415 20.82 1.45 14.60
C VAL A 415 19.96 2.67 14.96
N TYR A 416 18.83 2.45 15.61
CA TYR A 416 17.98 3.54 16.10
C TYR A 416 18.73 4.42 17.13
N GLN A 417 19.34 3.81 18.14
CA GLN A 417 20.02 4.53 19.22
C GLN A 417 21.33 5.20 18.77
N GLU A 418 22.18 4.48 18.04
CA GLU A 418 23.53 4.94 17.69
C GLU A 418 23.58 5.79 16.43
N VAL A 419 22.65 5.59 15.49
CA VAL A 419 22.62 6.35 14.23
C VAL A 419 21.53 7.41 14.27
N THR A 420 20.27 7.02 14.52
CA THR A 420 19.12 7.93 14.37
C THR A 420 19.08 9.00 15.46
N LEU A 421 19.09 8.59 16.73
CA LEU A 421 19.09 9.55 17.86
C LEU A 421 20.37 10.40 17.89
N PHE A 422 21.52 9.81 17.53
CA PHE A 422 22.77 10.56 17.44
C PHE A 422 22.72 11.63 16.33
N ALA A 423 22.26 11.27 15.13
CA ALA A 423 22.11 12.20 14.01
C ALA A 423 21.15 13.34 14.35
N LEU A 424 20.01 13.04 14.98
CA LEU A 424 19.04 14.03 15.46
C LEU A 424 19.63 14.96 16.53
N GLY A 425 20.40 14.43 17.47
CA GLY A 425 21.12 15.23 18.45
C GLY A 425 22.14 16.18 17.80
N LYS A 426 22.82 15.72 16.74
CA LYS A 426 23.72 16.57 15.93
C LYS A 426 22.94 17.64 15.15
N LEU A 427 21.79 17.29 14.57
CA LEU A 427 20.91 18.22 13.88
C LEU A 427 20.42 19.33 14.81
N SER A 428 19.91 18.98 15.99
CA SER A 428 19.43 19.94 17.00
C SER A 428 20.55 20.92 17.40
N ASN A 429 21.76 20.43 17.64
CA ASN A 429 22.91 21.29 17.93
C ASN A 429 23.29 22.20 16.76
N ARG A 430 23.21 21.70 15.53
CA ARG A 430 23.49 22.47 14.31
C ARG A 430 22.45 23.56 14.09
N LEU A 431 21.17 23.25 14.26
CA LEU A 431 20.05 24.19 14.16
C LEU A 431 20.20 25.34 15.17
N ARG A 432 20.54 25.04 16.44
CA ARG A 432 20.84 26.08 17.44
C ARG A 432 21.95 27.02 17.00
N THR A 433 23.02 26.45 16.42
CA THR A 433 24.13 27.24 15.87
C THR A 433 23.69 28.14 14.70
N LEU A 434 22.82 27.63 13.82
CA LEU A 434 22.28 28.38 12.67
C LEU A 434 21.32 29.50 13.09
N ILE A 435 20.51 29.28 14.13
CA ILE A 435 19.64 30.30 14.73
C ILE A 435 20.49 31.46 15.26
N ASP A 436 21.61 31.16 15.93
CA ASP A 436 22.52 32.18 16.44
C ASP A 436 23.24 32.96 15.32
N GLN A 437 23.55 32.32 14.21
CA GLN A 437 24.22 32.94 13.05
C GLN A 437 23.30 33.82 12.21
N ASN A 438 22.00 33.51 12.13
CA ASN A 438 21.04 34.16 11.23
C ASN A 438 20.08 35.12 11.93
N ARG A 439 20.50 35.74 13.05
CA ARG A 439 19.66 36.66 13.85
C ARG A 439 19.10 37.87 13.08
N SER A 440 19.67 38.19 11.92
CA SER A 440 19.31 39.35 11.12
C SER A 440 18.07 39.11 10.23
N ASP A 441 17.77 37.87 9.85
CA ASP A 441 16.62 37.53 8.99
C ASP A 441 15.47 36.99 9.83
N LYS A 442 14.44 37.82 10.02
CA LYS A 442 13.28 37.47 10.87
C LYS A 442 12.45 36.31 10.33
N TRP A 443 12.34 36.16 9.01
CA TRP A 443 11.55 35.08 8.42
C TRP A 443 12.27 33.75 8.61
N LEU A 444 13.56 33.71 8.25
CA LEU A 444 14.39 32.51 8.39
C LEU A 444 14.55 32.08 9.85
N LEU A 445 14.69 33.04 10.77
CA LEU A 445 14.75 32.77 12.20
C LEU A 445 13.45 32.15 12.72
N GLY A 446 12.28 32.63 12.26
CA GLY A 446 10.99 32.03 12.60
C GLY A 446 10.88 30.57 12.16
N CYS A 447 11.29 30.28 10.92
CA CYS A 447 11.30 28.93 10.38
C CYS A 447 12.29 28.00 11.11
N LEU A 448 13.52 28.45 11.38
CA LEU A 448 14.52 27.68 12.10
C LEU A 448 14.11 27.39 13.55
N CYS A 449 13.51 28.36 14.25
CA CYS A 449 12.96 28.16 15.59
C CYS A 449 11.81 27.16 15.59
N SER A 450 10.92 27.22 14.59
CA SER A 450 9.82 26.24 14.46
C SER A 450 10.36 24.83 14.23
N LEU A 451 11.35 24.69 13.34
CA LEU A 451 11.99 23.40 13.07
C LEU A 451 12.74 22.88 14.30
N GLN A 452 13.45 23.75 15.04
CA GLN A 452 14.11 23.39 16.31
C GLN A 452 13.10 22.86 17.33
N ASN A 453 11.95 23.50 17.48
CA ASN A 453 10.90 23.05 18.40
C ASN A 453 10.33 21.70 18.00
N GLN A 454 10.14 21.46 16.69
CA GLN A 454 9.72 20.15 16.18
C GLN A 454 10.78 19.08 16.43
N VAL A 455 12.07 19.36 16.19
CA VAL A 455 13.16 18.39 16.47
C VAL A 455 13.26 18.09 17.96
N ASP A 456 13.15 19.10 18.82
CA ASP A 456 13.20 18.92 20.27
C ASP A 456 11.93 18.22 20.81
N ALA A 457 10.77 18.37 20.14
CA ALA A 457 9.56 17.60 20.45
C ALA A 457 9.69 16.14 19.99
N ALA A 458 10.21 15.92 18.79
CA ALA A 458 10.45 14.59 18.24
C ALA A 458 11.46 13.80 19.09
N LEU A 459 12.54 14.43 19.55
CA LEU A 459 13.50 13.83 20.49
C LEU A 459 12.89 13.47 21.87
N LYS A 460 11.76 14.07 22.24
CA LYS A 460 11.05 13.78 23.50
C LYS A 460 9.96 12.74 23.34
N ASN A 461 9.29 12.73 22.19
CA ASN A 461 8.10 11.92 21.94
C ASN A 461 8.37 10.69 21.06
N ASP A 462 9.59 10.54 20.51
CA ASP A 462 9.97 9.51 19.54
C ASP A 462 9.08 9.50 18.27
N GLU A 463 8.62 10.68 17.83
CA GLU A 463 7.77 10.87 16.65
C GLU A 463 8.47 11.78 15.62
N PHE A 464 8.87 11.22 14.48
CA PHE A 464 9.73 11.90 13.50
C PHE A 464 9.03 12.21 12.16
N ASP A 465 7.78 11.81 12.01
CA ASP A 465 7.05 11.77 10.73
C ASP A 465 6.80 13.14 10.08
N GLU A 466 6.76 14.22 10.87
CA GLU A 466 6.49 15.59 10.41
C GLU A 466 7.76 16.40 10.13
N LEU A 467 8.95 15.90 10.49
CA LEU A 467 10.18 16.67 10.40
C LEU A 467 10.66 16.89 8.97
N ARG A 468 10.47 15.90 8.09
CA ARG A 468 11.01 15.93 6.71
C ARG A 468 10.43 17.05 5.85
N GLU A 469 9.14 17.34 5.97
CA GLU A 469 8.49 18.39 5.17
C GLU A 469 9.09 19.76 5.48
N ASN A 470 9.42 20.00 6.75
CA ASN A 470 10.02 21.25 7.22
C ASN A 470 11.55 21.30 7.00
N MET A 471 12.20 20.17 6.71
CA MET A 471 13.65 20.11 6.39
C MET A 471 13.98 20.70 5.02
N GLN A 472 13.00 20.86 4.11
CA GLN A 472 13.23 21.56 2.83
C GLN A 472 13.71 23.00 3.04
N ILE A 473 13.31 23.63 4.14
CA ILE A 473 13.73 24.98 4.53
C ILE A 473 15.26 25.04 4.68
N LEU A 474 15.89 23.96 5.17
CA LEU A 474 17.34 23.88 5.37
C LEU A 474 18.15 23.82 4.07
N GLN A 475 17.53 23.54 2.92
CA GLN A 475 18.24 23.51 1.62
C GLN A 475 18.87 24.87 1.27
N THR A 476 18.35 25.94 1.87
CA THR A 476 18.85 27.31 1.66
C THR A 476 20.07 27.67 2.52
N VAL A 477 20.33 26.92 3.60
CA VAL A 477 21.33 27.28 4.63
C VAL A 477 22.38 26.19 4.85
N VAL A 478 22.04 24.93 4.58
CA VAL A 478 22.86 23.75 4.87
C VAL A 478 23.32 23.12 3.56
N ASN A 479 24.53 22.55 3.55
CA ASN A 479 25.05 21.83 2.40
C ASN A 479 24.15 20.64 2.03
N THR A 480 23.93 20.40 0.74
CA THR A 480 23.08 19.33 0.21
C THR A 480 23.47 17.94 0.74
N GLN A 481 24.76 17.69 0.98
CA GLN A 481 25.23 16.42 1.52
C GLN A 481 24.85 16.21 3.00
N GLU A 482 24.96 17.25 3.83
CA GLU A 482 24.54 17.17 5.24
C GLU A 482 23.02 16.98 5.33
N LEU A 483 22.27 17.68 4.48
CA LEU A 483 20.82 17.59 4.42
C LEU A 483 20.34 16.20 3.97
N LEU A 484 21.04 15.57 3.04
CA LEU A 484 20.78 14.18 2.64
C LEU A 484 20.97 13.21 3.81
N VAL A 485 22.06 13.34 4.57
CA VAL A 485 22.33 12.49 5.74
C VAL A 485 21.27 12.66 6.82
N PHE A 486 20.80 13.89 7.06
CA PHE A 486 19.73 14.11 8.02
C PHE A 486 18.37 13.60 7.53
N CYS A 487 18.02 13.83 6.26
CA CYS A 487 16.80 13.29 5.68
C CYS A 487 16.80 11.76 5.66
N SER A 488 17.94 11.13 5.42
CA SER A 488 18.07 9.67 5.42
C SER A 488 18.01 9.07 6.82
N ALA A 489 18.44 9.81 7.85
CA ALA A 489 18.28 9.40 9.25
C ALA A 489 16.83 9.57 9.76
N LEU A 490 16.05 10.47 9.14
CA LEU A 490 14.67 10.79 9.54
C LEU A 490 13.61 9.87 8.92
N ASP A 491 13.93 9.08 7.90
CA ASP A 491 12.96 8.27 7.15
C ASP A 491 12.40 7.05 7.92
N GLY A 492 12.72 6.90 9.22
CA GLY A 492 12.31 5.77 10.05
C GLY A 492 12.97 4.44 9.65
N CYS A 493 13.64 4.40 8.50
CA CYS A 493 14.61 3.41 8.13
C CYS A 493 15.99 4.00 8.37
N PRO A 494 16.86 3.38 9.19
CA PRO A 494 18.22 3.82 9.23
C PRO A 494 18.83 3.61 7.86
N ALA A 495 19.28 4.69 7.23
CA ALA A 495 20.00 4.60 5.98
C ALA A 495 21.34 3.91 6.25
N PHE A 496 21.41 2.62 5.93
CA PHE A 496 22.69 1.97 5.75
C PHE A 496 23.35 2.66 4.56
N PRO A 497 24.57 3.21 4.70
CA PRO A 497 25.30 3.64 3.53
C PRO A 497 25.38 2.45 2.58
N ARG A 498 25.22 2.68 1.26
CA ARG A 498 25.42 1.68 0.20
C ARG A 498 26.85 1.10 0.13
N PHE A 499 27.60 1.19 1.23
CA PHE A 499 29.03 0.99 1.37
C PHE A 499 29.37 0.35 2.72
N LEU A 500 28.57 -0.62 3.17
CA LEU A 500 29.01 -1.60 4.17
C LEU A 500 29.17 -2.95 3.49
#